data_AF-A0A841BQW3-F1
#
_entry.id   AF-A0A841BQW3-F1
#
_cell.length_a   1.000
_cell.length_b   1.000
_cell.length_c   1.000
_cell.angle_alpha   90.00
_cell.angle_beta   90.00
_cell.angle_gamma   90.00
#
_symmetry.space_group_name_H-M   'P 1'
#
loop_
_entity.id
_entity.type
_entity.pdbx_description
1 polymer ?
#
loop_
_entity_poly.entity_id
_entity_poly.type
_entity_poly.pdbx_seq_one_letter_code
_entity_poly.pdbx_strand_id
1 'polypeptide(L)'
;MAANTSKTARASVRAGAAKDGSISVLGEFKYVIPLNGGKHAYVRNLTNGKTNHLSTTSDAFVEEIRVLTAAGHGPKIRIELANLASAYPGHGWDATEERLVAAGVFEPAA
;
A
#
# COMPACT_ATOMS: atom_id res chain seq x y z
N MET A 1 -2.81 17.18 -43.55
CA MET A 1 -2.51 15.85 -42.98
C MET A 1 -1.08 15.81 -42.50
N ALA A 2 -0.87 15.88 -41.19
CA ALA A 2 0.39 15.56 -40.54
C ALA A 2 0.11 15.24 -39.07
N ALA A 3 0.34 13.99 -38.67
CA ALA A 3 0.56 13.62 -37.29
C ALA A 3 1.55 12.45 -37.29
N ASN A 4 2.81 12.80 -37.10
CA ASN A 4 3.94 11.90 -36.97
C ASN A 4 3.76 11.08 -35.67
N THR A 5 3.30 9.84 -35.79
CA THR A 5 3.13 8.94 -34.63
C THR A 5 4.48 8.40 -34.20
N SER A 6 5.06 9.01 -33.17
CA SER A 6 6.33 8.61 -32.56
C SER A 6 6.31 7.15 -32.09
N LYS A 7 7.31 6.39 -32.54
CA LYS A 7 7.52 4.94 -32.37
C LYS A 7 8.03 4.53 -30.98
N THR A 8 7.56 5.16 -29.89
CA THR A 8 8.03 4.88 -28.52
C THR A 8 6.97 4.33 -27.57
N ALA A 9 5.72 4.17 -28.02
CA ALA A 9 4.62 3.72 -27.16
C ALA A 9 4.62 2.20 -26.80
N ARG A 10 5.66 1.43 -27.15
CA ARG A 10 5.59 -0.05 -27.09
C ARG A 10 6.83 -0.75 -26.51
N ALA A 11 7.56 -0.09 -25.61
CA ALA A 11 8.79 -0.66 -25.02
C ALA A 11 8.95 -0.47 -23.49
N SER A 12 7.90 -0.13 -22.74
CA SER A 12 7.96 -0.10 -21.27
C SER A 12 6.99 -1.05 -20.56
N VAL A 13 6.16 -1.79 -21.31
CA VAL A 13 5.22 -2.79 -20.78
C VAL A 13 5.83 -4.19 -20.69
N ARG A 14 7.08 -4.35 -20.24
CA ARG A 14 7.63 -5.69 -19.91
C ARG A 14 8.92 -5.70 -19.08
N ALA A 15 8.96 -4.95 -17.98
CA ALA A 15 10.00 -5.15 -16.97
C ALA A 15 9.40 -4.93 -15.58
N GLY A 16 8.98 -6.03 -14.95
CA GLY A 16 8.32 -6.01 -13.63
C GLY A 16 7.27 -7.09 -13.41
N ALA A 17 7.26 -8.18 -14.19
CA ALA A 17 6.52 -9.39 -13.81
C ALA A 17 7.34 -10.17 -12.79
N ALA A 18 7.42 -9.65 -11.55
CA ALA A 18 7.75 -10.48 -10.41
C ALA A 18 6.49 -11.27 -10.04
N LYS A 19 6.60 -12.60 -10.15
CA LYS A 19 5.62 -13.58 -9.69
C LYS A 19 5.37 -13.37 -8.19
N ASP A 20 4.25 -12.77 -7.81
CA ASP A 20 3.17 -13.37 -7.03
C ASP A 20 2.11 -12.30 -6.73
N GLY A 21 0.84 -12.66 -6.79
CA GLY A 21 -0.29 -11.74 -6.56
C GLY A 21 -1.07 -11.41 -7.81
N SER A 22 -1.98 -12.32 -8.16
CA SER A 22 -3.10 -12.13 -9.07
C SER A 22 -3.75 -10.76 -8.94
N ILE A 23 -3.84 -10.03 -10.06
CA ILE A 23 -4.74 -8.90 -10.22
C ILE A 23 -6.15 -9.51 -10.36
N SER A 24 -6.85 -9.71 -9.24
CA SER A 24 -8.26 -10.04 -9.28
C SER A 24 -9.03 -8.77 -9.66
N VAL A 25 -9.49 -8.71 -10.90
CA VAL A 25 -10.27 -7.59 -11.47
C VAL A 25 -11.69 -7.48 -10.84
N LEU A 26 -12.02 -8.30 -9.84
CA LEU A 26 -13.24 -8.25 -9.03
C LEU A 26 -12.98 -8.52 -7.52
N GLY A 27 -11.72 -8.52 -7.07
CA GLY A 27 -11.33 -9.02 -5.74
C GLY A 27 -10.72 -7.96 -4.82
N GLU A 28 -10.71 -8.32 -3.54
CA GLU A 28 -10.18 -7.64 -2.36
C GLU A 28 -9.23 -6.46 -2.65
N PHE A 29 -9.68 -5.23 -2.35
CA PHE A 29 -8.86 -4.03 -2.47
C PHE A 29 -7.72 -4.08 -1.44
N LYS A 30 -6.48 -4.14 -1.90
CA LYS A 30 -5.28 -3.96 -1.06
C LYS A 30 -5.10 -2.49 -0.70
N TYR A 31 -5.00 -2.21 0.60
CA TYR A 31 -4.72 -0.87 1.11
C TYR A 31 -3.22 -0.59 1.10
N VAL A 32 -2.39 -1.61 1.35
CA VAL A 32 -0.94 -1.49 1.52
C VAL A 32 -0.22 -2.45 0.57
N ILE A 33 0.39 -1.89 -0.47
CA ILE A 33 1.19 -2.68 -1.43
C ILE A 33 2.67 -2.54 -1.05
N PRO A 34 3.33 -3.61 -0.57
CA PRO A 34 4.70 -3.56 -0.10
C PRO A 34 5.69 -3.32 -1.24
N LEU A 35 6.73 -2.53 -0.99
CA LEU A 35 7.82 -2.26 -1.92
C LEU A 35 9.17 -2.35 -1.21
N ASN A 36 10.23 -2.64 -1.97
CA ASN A 36 11.62 -2.59 -1.48
C ASN A 36 11.84 -3.31 -0.14
N GLY A 37 11.32 -4.54 -0.01
CA GLY A 37 11.46 -5.32 1.21
C GLY A 37 10.74 -4.73 2.43
N GLY A 38 9.63 -4.01 2.22
CA GLY A 38 8.85 -3.39 3.30
C GLY A 38 9.30 -1.99 3.73
N LYS A 39 10.36 -1.44 3.12
CA LYS A 39 10.82 -0.07 3.41
C LYS A 39 9.86 1.00 2.90
N HIS A 40 9.16 0.71 1.81
CA HIS A 40 8.15 1.60 1.24
C HIS A 40 6.87 0.83 0.97
N ALA A 41 5.78 1.57 0.81
CA ALA A 41 4.52 1.02 0.36
C ALA A 41 3.78 2.02 -0.54
N TYR A 42 2.99 1.48 -1.47
CA TYR A 42 1.87 2.24 -1.99
C TYR A 42 0.70 2.10 -1.04
N VAL A 43 0.22 3.22 -0.49
CA VAL A 43 -1.01 3.27 0.30
C VAL A 43 -2.13 3.76 -0.61
N ARG A 44 -3.11 2.90 -0.86
CA ARG A 44 -4.30 3.26 -1.63
C ARG A 44 -5.34 3.85 -0.69
N ASN A 45 -5.55 5.15 -0.81
CA ASN A 45 -6.56 5.84 -0.04
C ASN A 45 -7.90 5.81 -0.76
N LEU A 46 -8.84 5.02 -0.24
CA LEU A 46 -10.17 4.87 -0.80
C LEU A 46 -11.10 6.06 -0.50
N THR A 47 -10.75 6.92 0.46
CA THR A 47 -11.56 8.11 0.81
C THR A 47 -11.38 9.23 -0.20
N ASN A 48 -10.24 9.27 -0.90
CA ASN A 48 -9.93 10.30 -1.89
C ASN A 48 -9.51 9.74 -3.27
N GLY A 49 -9.45 8.42 -3.42
CA GLY A 49 -9.10 7.74 -4.66
C GLY A 49 -7.62 7.81 -5.06
N LYS A 50 -6.74 8.36 -4.21
CA LYS A 50 -5.30 8.50 -4.49
C LYS A 50 -4.52 7.28 -4.04
N THR A 51 -3.34 7.11 -4.63
CA THR A 51 -2.37 6.09 -4.20
C THR A 51 -1.04 6.79 -3.92
N ASN A 52 -0.64 6.82 -2.65
CA ASN A 52 0.54 7.54 -2.18
C ASN A 52 1.71 6.57 -2.00
N HIS A 53 2.89 6.93 -2.52
CA HIS A 53 4.11 6.19 -2.28
C HIS A 53 4.81 6.74 -1.03
N LEU A 54 4.86 5.94 0.03
CA LEU A 54 5.31 6.39 1.35
C LEU A 54 6.36 5.44 1.91
N SER A 55 7.27 5.98 2.73
CA SER A 55 8.14 5.15 3.57
C SER A 55 7.33 4.59 4.73
N THR A 56 7.42 3.30 5.02
CA THR A 56 6.72 2.66 6.17
C THR A 56 7.20 3.19 7.53
N THR A 57 8.33 3.90 7.52
CA THR A 57 8.90 4.57 8.70
C THR A 57 8.59 6.04 8.82
N SER A 58 7.91 6.65 7.84
CA SER A 58 7.60 8.07 7.87
C SER A 58 6.28 8.38 8.60
N ASP A 59 6.20 9.58 9.18
CA ASP A 59 4.96 10.09 9.78
C ASP A 59 3.85 10.22 8.73
N ALA A 60 4.21 10.52 7.47
CA ALA A 60 3.24 10.58 6.37
C ALA A 60 2.52 9.23 6.15
N PHE A 61 3.21 8.11 6.35
CA PHE A 61 2.59 6.79 6.31
C PHE A 61 1.63 6.58 7.48
N VAL A 62 2.03 6.96 8.70
CA VAL A 62 1.17 6.88 9.89
C VAL A 62 -0.12 7.68 9.68
N GLU A 63 -0.01 8.91 9.19
CA GLU A 63 -1.15 9.78 8.96
C GLU A 63 -2.05 9.28 7.83
N GLU A 64 -1.50 8.72 6.76
CA GLU A 64 -2.30 8.12 5.68
C GLU A 64 -3.13 6.92 6.20
N ILE A 65 -2.53 6.07 7.03
CA ILE A 65 -3.24 4.94 7.65
C ILE A 65 -4.26 5.44 8.69
N ARG A 66 -3.97 6.53 9.41
CA ARG A 66 -4.92 7.19 10.32
C ARG A 66 -6.16 7.69 9.59
N VAL A 67 -5.99 8.35 8.44
CA VAL A 67 -7.11 8.80 7.61
C VAL A 67 -8.00 7.62 7.19
N LEU A 68 -7.40 6.52 6.76
CA LEU A 68 -8.16 5.33 6.38
C LEU A 68 -8.85 4.66 7.57
N THR A 69 -8.19 4.65 8.73
CA THR A 69 -8.75 4.06 9.95
C THR A 69 -9.92 4.88 10.47
N ALA A 70 -9.82 6.20 10.47
CA ALA A 70 -10.92 7.11 10.81
C ALA A 70 -12.13 6.95 9.87
N ALA A 71 -11.90 6.51 8.63
CA ALA A 71 -12.96 6.16 7.68
C ALA A 71 -13.51 4.72 7.84
N GLY A 72 -13.10 4.00 8.89
CA GLY A 72 -13.61 2.65 9.21
C GLY A 72 -12.85 1.50 8.54
N HIS A 73 -11.73 1.76 7.87
CA HIS A 73 -10.94 0.72 7.21
C HIS A 73 -9.90 0.05 8.13
N GLY A 74 -9.75 0.51 9.37
CA GLY A 74 -8.75 0.03 10.34
C GLY A 74 -8.69 -1.49 10.47
N PRO A 75 -9.81 -2.20 10.75
CA PRO A 75 -9.79 -3.65 10.91
C PRO A 75 -9.24 -4.40 9.69
N LYS A 76 -9.56 -3.94 8.47
CA LYS A 76 -9.08 -4.56 7.22
C LYS A 76 -7.58 -4.31 7.03
N ILE A 77 -7.11 -3.10 7.34
CA ILE A 77 -5.69 -2.75 7.25
C ILE A 77 -4.87 -3.58 8.25
N ARG A 78 -5.36 -3.82 9.48
CA ARG A 78 -4.66 -4.67 10.45
C ARG A 78 -4.52 -6.11 9.96
N ILE A 79 -5.59 -6.68 9.41
CA ILE A 79 -5.54 -8.02 8.79
C ILE A 79 -4.50 -8.04 7.66
N GLU A 80 -4.47 -7.00 6.82
CA GLU A 80 -3.49 -6.90 5.72
C GLU A 80 -2.04 -6.81 6.24
N LEU A 81 -1.77 -6.02 7.28
CA LEU A 81 -0.44 -5.92 7.89
C LEU A 81 0.00 -7.26 8.50
N ALA A 82 -0.89 -7.96 9.19
CA ALA A 82 -0.61 -9.30 9.72
C ALA A 82 -0.32 -10.31 8.60
N ASN A 83 -1.08 -10.26 7.50
CA ASN A 83 -0.82 -11.07 6.32
C ASN A 83 0.54 -10.74 5.69
N LEU A 84 0.92 -9.46 5.63
CA LEU A 84 2.24 -9.03 5.12
C LEU A 84 3.39 -9.52 6.01
N ALA A 85 3.22 -9.49 7.33
CA ALA A 85 4.20 -10.03 8.27
C ALA A 85 4.37 -11.54 8.10
N SER A 86 3.28 -12.28 7.95
CA SER A 86 3.34 -13.73 7.71
C SER A 86 3.91 -14.08 6.34
N ALA A 87 3.56 -13.35 5.29
CA ALA A 87 3.98 -13.63 3.91
C ALA A 87 5.44 -13.22 3.66
N TYR A 88 5.92 -12.19 4.35
CA TYR A 88 7.27 -11.67 4.19
C TYR A 88 7.99 -11.51 5.53
N PRO A 89 8.37 -12.63 6.17
CA PRO A 89 9.14 -12.60 7.41
C PRO A 89 10.42 -11.77 7.25
N GLY A 90 10.71 -10.89 8.20
CA GLY A 90 11.91 -10.05 8.19
C GLY A 90 11.82 -8.77 7.36
N HIS A 91 10.70 -8.48 6.69
CA HIS A 91 10.47 -7.19 6.01
C HIS A 91 10.00 -6.07 6.96
N GLY A 92 9.92 -6.33 8.27
CA GLY A 92 9.63 -5.30 9.28
C GLY A 92 8.15 -4.90 9.39
N TRP A 93 7.22 -5.73 8.91
CA TRP A 93 5.78 -5.46 9.00
C TRP A 93 5.25 -5.51 10.44
N ASP A 94 5.79 -6.39 11.29
CA ASP A 94 5.46 -6.42 12.72
C ASP A 94 5.80 -5.08 13.40
N ALA A 95 7.01 -4.56 13.16
CA ALA A 95 7.45 -3.28 13.69
C ALA A 95 6.66 -2.09 13.09
N THR A 96 6.16 -2.24 11.86
CA THR A 96 5.30 -1.24 11.23
C THR A 96 3.93 -1.21 11.89
N GLU A 97 3.32 -2.37 12.17
CA GLU A 97 2.07 -2.44 12.93
C GLU A 97 2.26 -1.89 14.35
N GLU A 98 3.32 -2.29 15.05
CA GLU A 98 3.64 -1.80 16.39
C GLU A 98 3.74 -0.27 16.44
N ARG A 99 4.39 0.36 15.44
CA ARG A 99 4.44 1.82 15.33
C ARG A 99 3.05 2.45 15.18
N LEU A 100 2.19 1.86 14.35
CA LEU A 100 0.83 2.36 14.14
C LEU A 100 -0.02 2.24 15.43
N VAL A 101 0.13 1.13 16.15
CA VAL A 101 -0.50 0.91 17.46
C VAL A 101 0.01 1.93 18.48
N ALA A 102 1.33 2.12 18.59
CA ALA A 102 1.94 3.09 19.50
C ALA A 102 1.52 4.53 19.18
N ALA A 103 1.28 4.84 17.91
CA ALA A 103 0.74 6.14 17.47
C ALA A 103 -0.78 6.27 17.66
N GLY A 104 -1.46 5.29 18.25
CA GLY A 104 -2.90 5.29 18.50
C GLY A 104 -3.73 5.34 17.22
N VAL A 105 -3.21 4.79 16.11
CA VAL A 105 -3.88 4.85 14.80
C VAL A 105 -5.16 4.02 14.78
N PHE A 106 -5.22 2.94 15.55
CA PHE A 106 -6.34 1.98 15.57
C PHE A 106 -7.31 2.17 16.74
N GLU A 107 -7.11 3.19 17.57
CA GLU A 107 -8.02 3.50 18.67
C GLU A 107 -9.26 4.25 18.12
N PRO A 108 -10.47 3.99 18.66
CA PRO A 108 -11.65 4.76 18.30
C PRO A 108 -11.44 6.23 18.68
N ALA A 109 -11.86 7.16 17.81
CA ALA A 109 -11.89 8.57 18.16
C ALA A 109 -12.83 8.75 19.38
N ALA A 110 -12.30 9.29 20.48
CA ALA A 110 -13.04 9.57 21.70
C ALA A 110 -14.13 10.64 21.49
#